data_AF-K2CD41-F1
#
_entry.id   AF-K2CD41-F1
#
_cell.length_a   1.000
_cell.length_b   1.000
_cell.length_c   1.000
_cell.angle_alpha   90.00
_cell.angle_beta   90.00
_cell.angle_gamma   90.00
#
_symmetry.space_group_name_H-M   'P 1'
#
loop_
_entity.id
_entity.type
_entity.pdbx_description
1 polymer ?
#
loop_
_entity_poly.entity_id
_entity_poly.type
_entity_poly.pdbx_seq_one_letter_code
_entity_poly.pdbx_strand_id
1 'polypeptide(L)'
;HAIAGNIYIDRTAYDQEFYGPGWKVRDKQYCYAAPISASIINRNCPSFYSKMGMGSVVNNISEYNRLLLRNAFKTLAITVYGNILFAPAPATLFSINNHYSEPLTVLINNMLKKSDNIIAGAIFKKIGQRYTQKPGSWERGSLAVSQILKDQSHVHTNGVKILDGSGLSPENQATPSQMMEALDFAYHHALLHDTLLTSLPISGVDGTLKHRMYPIAHKVRAKTGTIAGVVALAGFVESKNKEPLAFVIMINGYKGGNTRYKTLEDQIAMALTRYQRT
;
A
#
# COMPACT_ATOMS: atom_id res chain seq x y z
N HIS A 1 -38.07 -7.94 -4.78
CA HIS A 1 -37.24 -8.62 -5.81
C HIS A 1 -36.70 -9.93 -5.24
N ALA A 2 -36.39 -10.93 -6.07
CA ALA A 2 -35.89 -12.21 -5.57
C ALA A 2 -34.83 -12.85 -6.47
N ILE A 3 -33.93 -13.63 -5.86
CA ILE A 3 -32.93 -14.46 -6.51
C ILE A 3 -33.26 -15.92 -6.19
N ALA A 4 -33.72 -16.68 -7.18
CA ALA A 4 -34.20 -18.06 -7.04
C ALA A 4 -33.08 -19.12 -6.94
N GLY A 5 -31.83 -18.72 -6.71
CA GLY A 5 -30.67 -19.60 -6.72
C GLY A 5 -29.55 -19.15 -5.80
N ASN A 6 -28.39 -19.80 -5.94
CA ASN A 6 -27.19 -19.43 -5.20
C ASN A 6 -26.59 -18.12 -5.72
N ILE A 7 -25.81 -17.47 -4.87
CA ILE A 7 -25.02 -16.29 -5.19
C ILE A 7 -23.55 -16.68 -5.04
N TYR A 8 -22.75 -16.51 -6.09
CA TYR A 8 -21.34 -16.87 -6.08
C TYR A 8 -20.47 -15.62 -5.97
N ILE A 9 -19.59 -15.59 -4.97
CA ILE A 9 -18.53 -14.58 -4.84
C ILE A 9 -17.26 -15.18 -5.43
N ASP A 10 -16.93 -14.75 -6.64
CA ASP A 10 -15.70 -15.13 -7.31
C ASP A 10 -14.51 -14.30 -6.80
N ARG A 11 -13.46 -14.98 -6.33
CA ARG A 11 -12.22 -14.37 -5.85
C ARG A 11 -10.98 -14.87 -6.60
N THR A 12 -11.17 -15.55 -7.72
CA THR A 12 -10.09 -16.20 -8.49
C THR A 12 -9.14 -15.22 -9.16
N ALA A 13 -9.46 -13.91 -9.14
CA ALA A 13 -8.53 -12.88 -9.60
C ALA A 13 -7.19 -12.92 -8.83
N TYR A 14 -7.21 -13.30 -7.54
CA TYR A 14 -6.03 -13.53 -6.71
C TYR A 14 -5.99 -14.96 -6.15
N ASP A 15 -4.83 -15.39 -5.68
CA ASP A 15 -4.69 -16.57 -4.84
C ASP A 15 -5.43 -16.40 -3.49
N GLN A 16 -5.46 -17.47 -2.70
CA GLN A 16 -6.07 -17.47 -1.36
C GLN A 16 -5.03 -17.27 -0.24
N GLU A 17 -3.83 -16.78 -0.57
CA GLU A 17 -2.78 -16.43 0.39
C GLU A 17 -2.93 -14.98 0.85
N PHE A 18 -3.71 -14.73 1.89
CA PHE A 18 -4.12 -13.36 2.20
C PHE A 18 -3.07 -12.46 2.87
N TYR A 19 -1.98 -13.04 3.39
CA TYR A 19 -0.94 -12.32 4.12
C TYR A 19 0.40 -12.48 3.39
N GLY A 20 1.18 -11.40 3.32
CA GLY A 20 2.47 -11.44 2.65
C GLY A 20 3.51 -12.27 3.41
N PRO A 21 4.58 -12.74 2.72
CA PRO A 21 5.69 -13.45 3.35
C PRO A 21 6.30 -12.65 4.51
N GLY A 22 6.56 -13.29 5.65
CA GLY A 22 7.20 -12.65 6.81
C GLY A 22 6.29 -11.72 7.64
N TRP A 23 5.01 -11.52 7.27
CA TRP A 23 4.08 -10.71 8.06
C TRP A 23 3.90 -11.30 9.47
N LYS A 24 4.10 -10.47 10.50
CA LYS A 24 4.09 -10.93 11.89
C LYS A 24 2.68 -11.34 12.30
N VAL A 25 2.57 -12.53 12.91
CA VAL A 25 1.28 -13.08 13.37
C VAL A 25 0.55 -12.13 14.31
N ARG A 26 1.27 -11.51 15.25
CA ARG A 26 0.69 -10.55 16.21
C ARG A 26 0.10 -9.29 15.56
N ASP A 27 0.52 -8.97 14.34
CA ASP A 27 0.10 -7.75 13.65
C ASP A 27 -1.22 -7.99 12.88
N LYS A 28 -1.56 -9.26 12.57
CA LYS A 28 -2.75 -9.66 11.80
C LYS A 28 -4.10 -9.32 12.45
N GLN A 29 -4.10 -8.89 13.71
CA GLN A 29 -5.29 -8.43 14.42
C GLN A 29 -5.61 -6.95 14.17
N TYR A 30 -4.68 -6.17 13.61
CA TYR A 30 -4.81 -4.73 13.40
C TYR A 30 -5.11 -4.38 11.93
N CYS A 31 -5.97 -3.39 11.69
CA CYS A 31 -6.41 -3.03 10.33
C CYS A 31 -5.29 -2.76 9.31
N TYR A 32 -4.12 -2.31 9.75
CA TYR A 32 -2.99 -2.07 8.84
C TYR A 32 -2.42 -3.36 8.24
N ALA A 33 -2.69 -4.52 8.84
CA ALA A 33 -2.32 -5.84 8.34
C ALA A 33 -3.56 -6.68 7.99
N ALA A 34 -4.69 -6.03 7.68
CA ALA A 34 -5.89 -6.72 7.24
C ALA A 34 -5.60 -7.56 5.96
N PRO A 35 -6.28 -8.70 5.79
CA PRO A 35 -5.97 -9.66 4.75
C PRO A 35 -6.29 -9.13 3.34
N ILE A 36 -5.39 -9.43 2.39
CA ILE A 36 -5.48 -9.03 0.98
C ILE A 36 -6.11 -10.16 0.16
N SER A 37 -7.32 -9.90 -0.34
CA SER A 37 -8.10 -10.81 -1.19
C SER A 37 -8.58 -10.08 -2.44
N ALA A 38 -9.12 -10.82 -3.41
CA ALA A 38 -9.83 -10.22 -4.54
C ALA A 38 -11.19 -9.61 -4.14
N SER A 39 -11.71 -9.96 -2.95
CA SER A 39 -12.94 -9.40 -2.37
C SER A 39 -12.62 -8.64 -1.08
N ILE A 40 -12.39 -7.34 -1.19
CA ILE A 40 -12.13 -6.47 -0.05
C ILE A 40 -13.36 -5.57 0.12
N ILE A 41 -14.11 -5.77 1.20
CA ILE A 41 -15.24 -4.90 1.55
C ILE A 41 -14.90 -4.21 2.86
N ASN A 42 -15.09 -2.89 2.93
CA ASN A 42 -14.72 -2.09 4.11
C ASN A 42 -13.29 -2.40 4.60
N ARG A 43 -12.35 -2.51 3.65
CA ARG A 43 -10.92 -2.79 3.90
C ARG A 43 -10.64 -4.14 4.59
N ASN A 44 -11.61 -5.06 4.64
CA ASN A 44 -11.57 -6.26 5.48
C ASN A 44 -11.23 -5.95 6.95
N CYS A 45 -11.59 -4.74 7.41
CA CYS A 45 -11.44 -4.31 8.77
C CYS A 45 -12.66 -3.48 9.18
N PRO A 46 -13.72 -4.13 9.74
CA PRO A 46 -14.88 -3.40 10.23
C PRO A 46 -14.41 -2.40 11.28
N SER A 47 -14.74 -1.12 11.05
CA SER A 47 -14.52 -0.08 12.05
C SER A 47 -15.50 -0.31 13.20
N PHE A 48 -15.07 -1.04 14.22
CA PHE A 48 -15.68 -0.88 15.54
C PHE A 48 -15.26 0.48 16.07
N TYR A 49 -16.22 1.26 16.58
CA TYR A 49 -15.98 2.51 17.28
C TYR A 49 -15.09 2.26 18.51
N SER A 50 -13.77 2.22 18.31
CA SER A 50 -12.83 2.45 19.40
C SER A 50 -12.19 3.81 19.16
N LYS A 51 -12.32 4.70 20.16
CA LYS A 51 -11.71 6.04 20.19
C LYS A 51 -10.17 6.01 20.04
N MET A 52 -9.55 4.82 19.99
CA MET A 52 -8.12 4.60 19.84
C MET A 52 -7.71 4.07 18.45
N GLY A 53 -8.63 3.92 17.50
CA GLY A 53 -8.29 3.53 16.12
C GLY A 53 -7.84 2.07 15.95
N MET A 54 -8.02 1.24 16.98
CA MET A 54 -7.81 -0.21 16.88
C MET A 54 -9.12 -0.85 16.42
N GLY A 55 -9.30 -0.96 15.10
CA GLY A 55 -10.33 -1.83 14.52
C GLY A 55 -9.87 -3.29 14.55
N SER A 56 -10.80 -4.21 14.75
CA SER A 56 -10.53 -5.65 14.69
C SER A 56 -10.52 -6.11 13.25
N VAL A 57 -9.43 -6.75 12.84
CA VAL A 57 -9.34 -7.40 11.53
C VAL A 57 -10.34 -8.54 11.44
N VAL A 58 -10.86 -8.76 10.23
CA VAL A 58 -11.70 -9.90 9.93
C VAL A 58 -10.88 -11.19 9.97
N ASN A 59 -11.20 -12.08 10.90
CA ASN A 59 -10.54 -13.40 11.01
C ASN A 59 -11.00 -14.38 9.92
N ASN A 60 -12.23 -14.23 9.41
CA ASN A 60 -12.78 -15.05 8.32
C ASN A 60 -13.41 -14.15 7.24
N ILE A 61 -12.63 -13.84 6.21
CA ILE A 61 -13.04 -12.94 5.11
C ILE A 61 -14.30 -13.45 4.41
N SER A 62 -14.37 -14.77 4.22
CA SER A 62 -15.48 -15.40 3.53
C SER A 62 -16.77 -15.21 4.30
N GLU A 63 -16.76 -15.44 5.60
CA GLU A 63 -17.96 -15.24 6.42
C GLU A 63 -18.32 -13.75 6.55
N TYR A 64 -17.33 -12.88 6.68
CA TYR A 64 -17.57 -11.44 6.71
C TYR A 64 -18.23 -10.93 5.43
N ASN A 65 -17.70 -11.29 4.26
CA ASN A 65 -18.29 -10.91 2.97
C ASN A 65 -19.69 -11.51 2.81
N ARG A 66 -19.90 -12.76 3.26
CA ARG A 66 -21.23 -13.41 3.27
C ARG A 66 -22.23 -12.62 4.11
N LEU A 67 -21.87 -12.24 5.34
CA LEU A 67 -22.74 -11.48 6.24
C LEU A 67 -23.05 -10.09 5.72
N LEU A 68 -22.06 -9.37 5.19
CA LEU A 68 -22.28 -8.06 4.59
C LEU A 68 -23.24 -8.13 3.41
N LEU A 69 -23.07 -9.13 2.55
CA LEU A 69 -23.92 -9.30 1.38
C LEU A 69 -25.35 -9.71 1.78
N ARG A 70 -25.50 -10.62 2.76
CA ARG A 70 -26.82 -10.95 3.35
C ARG A 70 -27.51 -9.71 3.90
N ASN A 71 -26.78 -8.87 4.64
CA ASN A 71 -27.32 -7.65 5.22
C ASN A 71 -27.75 -6.66 4.13
N ALA A 72 -26.95 -6.48 3.08
CA ALA A 72 -27.30 -5.62 1.95
C ALA A 72 -28.59 -6.08 1.25
N PHE A 73 -28.74 -7.37 0.96
CA PHE A 73 -29.97 -7.90 0.36
C PHE A 73 -31.19 -7.73 1.26
N LYS A 74 -31.04 -7.95 2.57
CA LYS A 74 -32.11 -7.72 3.54
C LYS A 74 -32.57 -6.26 3.54
N THR A 75 -31.63 -5.32 3.61
CA THR A 75 -31.91 -3.87 3.60
C THR A 75 -32.62 -3.44 2.31
N LEU A 76 -32.29 -4.05 1.18
CA LEU A 76 -32.89 -3.77 -0.12
C LEU A 76 -34.17 -4.59 -0.41
N ALA A 77 -34.69 -5.35 0.56
CA ALA A 77 -35.84 -6.24 0.39
C ALA A 77 -35.70 -7.21 -0.81
N ILE A 78 -34.49 -7.76 -0.98
CA ILE A 78 -34.17 -8.80 -1.97
C ILE A 78 -34.14 -10.15 -1.26
N THR A 79 -35.07 -11.05 -1.61
CA THR A 79 -35.09 -12.42 -1.09
C THR A 79 -34.11 -13.30 -1.87
N VAL A 80 -33.22 -14.01 -1.17
CA VAL A 80 -32.31 -14.99 -1.78
C VAL A 80 -32.73 -16.37 -1.32
N TYR A 81 -33.17 -17.22 -2.25
CA TYR A 81 -33.65 -18.57 -1.92
C TYR A 81 -32.51 -19.60 -1.82
N GLY A 82 -31.36 -19.34 -2.44
CA GLY A 82 -30.18 -20.19 -2.34
C GLY A 82 -29.15 -19.72 -1.29
N ASN A 83 -27.94 -20.24 -1.42
CA ASN A 83 -26.81 -19.92 -0.56
C ASN A 83 -25.86 -18.91 -1.22
N ILE A 84 -25.18 -18.10 -0.39
CA ILE A 84 -24.02 -17.32 -0.83
C ILE A 84 -22.79 -18.23 -0.72
N LEU A 85 -22.08 -18.47 -1.81
CA LEU A 85 -20.98 -19.41 -1.92
C LEU A 85 -19.74 -18.73 -2.51
N PHE A 86 -18.57 -19.35 -2.32
CA PHE A 86 -17.32 -18.90 -2.92
C PHE A 86 -16.90 -19.93 -3.96
N ALA A 87 -16.96 -19.56 -5.23
CA ALA A 87 -16.54 -20.41 -6.34
C ALA A 87 -16.20 -19.53 -7.55
N PRO A 88 -15.41 -20.04 -8.51
CA PRO A 88 -15.20 -19.38 -9.78
C PRO A 88 -16.54 -19.10 -10.48
N ALA A 89 -16.64 -17.94 -11.11
CA ALA A 89 -17.76 -17.58 -11.95
C ALA A 89 -17.80 -18.50 -13.20
N PRO A 90 -18.98 -19.00 -13.62
CA PRO A 90 -19.10 -19.71 -14.89
C PRO A 90 -18.63 -18.85 -16.07
N ALA A 91 -18.14 -19.49 -17.15
CA ALA A 91 -17.64 -18.77 -18.32
C ALA A 91 -18.71 -17.96 -19.06
N THR A 92 -19.98 -18.37 -18.96
CA THR A 92 -21.12 -17.73 -19.62
C THR A 92 -21.99 -17.01 -18.60
N LEU A 93 -21.80 -15.70 -18.47
CA LEU A 93 -22.60 -14.83 -17.60
C LEU A 93 -23.04 -13.57 -18.35
N PHE A 94 -24.22 -13.07 -18.02
CA PHE A 94 -24.68 -11.76 -18.46
C PHE A 94 -24.33 -10.71 -17.40
N SER A 95 -23.64 -9.63 -17.79
CA SER A 95 -23.31 -8.53 -16.87
C SER A 95 -24.54 -7.67 -16.63
N ILE A 96 -25.02 -7.63 -15.39
CA ILE A 96 -26.14 -6.78 -14.97
C ILE A 96 -25.64 -5.38 -14.61
N ASN A 97 -24.46 -5.29 -13.98
CA ASN A 97 -23.88 -4.03 -13.56
C ASN A 97 -22.36 -4.16 -13.37
N ASN A 98 -21.64 -3.05 -13.50
CA ASN A 98 -20.22 -2.93 -13.22
C ASN A 98 -19.97 -1.73 -12.29
N HIS A 99 -19.08 -1.92 -11.33
CA HIS A 99 -18.60 -0.85 -10.46
C HIS A 99 -17.09 -0.73 -10.61
N TYR A 100 -16.62 0.49 -10.88
CA TYR A 100 -15.20 0.81 -11.00
C TYR A 100 -14.74 1.56 -9.75
N SER A 101 -13.52 1.27 -9.31
CA SER A 101 -12.87 2.08 -8.27
C SER A 101 -12.57 3.49 -8.78
N GLU A 102 -12.14 4.35 -7.87
CA GLU A 102 -11.41 5.56 -8.24
C GLU A 102 -10.20 5.23 -9.15
N PRO A 103 -9.75 6.20 -9.97
CA PRO A 103 -8.56 6.04 -10.82
C PRO A 103 -7.32 5.64 -10.02
N LEU A 104 -6.39 4.92 -10.67
CA LEU A 104 -5.16 4.44 -10.03
C LEU A 104 -4.34 5.57 -9.40
N THR A 105 -4.32 6.76 -10.01
CA THR A 105 -3.63 7.94 -9.47
C THR A 105 -4.19 8.38 -8.11
N VAL A 106 -5.52 8.35 -7.94
CA VAL A 106 -6.19 8.64 -6.66
C VAL A 106 -5.89 7.56 -5.62
N LEU A 107 -5.84 6.29 -6.05
CA LEU A 107 -5.47 5.18 -5.16
C LEU A 107 -4.01 5.29 -4.69
N ILE A 108 -3.07 5.61 -5.60
CA ILE A 108 -1.65 5.83 -5.29
C ILE A 108 -1.48 7.04 -4.35
N ASN A 109 -2.22 8.13 -4.58
CA ASN A 109 -2.19 9.29 -3.71
C ASN A 109 -2.60 8.93 -2.28
N ASN A 110 -3.75 8.26 -2.13
CA ASN A 110 -4.21 7.77 -0.83
C ASN A 110 -3.20 6.80 -0.19
N MET A 111 -2.63 5.89 -1.00
CA MET A 111 -1.64 4.91 -0.55
C MET A 111 -0.39 5.57 0.03
N LEU A 112 0.20 6.54 -0.68
CA LEU A 112 1.44 7.17 -0.26
C LEU A 112 1.21 8.18 0.88
N LYS A 113 0.13 8.98 0.82
CA LYS A 113 -0.22 9.94 1.88
C LYS A 113 -0.52 9.27 3.22
N LYS A 114 -1.34 8.20 3.19
CA LYS A 114 -1.83 7.53 4.41
C LYS A 114 -1.00 6.30 4.80
N SER A 115 -0.03 5.92 3.97
CA SER A 115 0.72 4.66 4.12
C SER A 115 -0.21 3.43 4.15
N ASP A 116 -1.07 3.34 3.15
CA ASP A 116 -2.14 2.34 3.09
C ASP A 116 -1.67 0.97 2.60
N ASN A 117 -1.46 0.05 3.54
CA ASN A 117 -0.99 -1.30 3.22
C ASN A 117 -1.99 -2.14 2.42
N ILE A 118 -3.29 -1.84 2.50
CA ILE A 118 -4.33 -2.61 1.82
C ILE A 118 -4.34 -2.27 0.34
N ILE A 119 -4.27 -0.97 0.03
CA ILE A 119 -4.11 -0.50 -1.35
C ILE A 119 -2.79 -1.04 -1.92
N ALA A 120 -1.69 -0.94 -1.16
CA ALA A 120 -0.38 -1.40 -1.60
C ALA A 120 -0.36 -2.91 -1.91
N GLY A 121 -0.90 -3.76 -1.02
CA GLY A 121 -0.98 -5.20 -1.22
C GLY A 121 -1.90 -5.59 -2.39
N ALA A 122 -3.05 -4.92 -2.54
CA ALA A 122 -3.98 -5.17 -3.64
C ALA A 122 -3.36 -4.78 -5.00
N ILE A 123 -2.70 -3.61 -5.10
CA ILE A 123 -2.00 -3.19 -6.31
C ILE A 123 -0.84 -4.16 -6.62
N PHE A 124 -0.08 -4.60 -5.62
CA PHE A 124 1.03 -5.52 -5.81
C PHE A 124 0.59 -6.85 -6.43
N LYS A 125 -0.47 -7.48 -5.89
CA LYS A 125 -1.05 -8.68 -6.50
C LYS A 125 -1.65 -8.40 -7.88
N LYS A 126 -2.24 -7.21 -8.09
CA LYS A 126 -2.77 -6.81 -9.41
C LYS A 126 -1.67 -6.70 -10.47
N ILE A 127 -0.52 -6.12 -10.12
CA ILE A 127 0.65 -6.04 -10.99
C ILE A 127 1.09 -7.45 -11.39
N GLY A 128 1.25 -8.36 -10.41
CA GLY A 128 1.57 -9.77 -10.67
C GLY A 128 0.56 -10.47 -11.57
N GLN A 129 -0.74 -10.23 -11.34
CA GLN A 129 -1.82 -10.77 -12.17
C GLN A 129 -1.69 -10.30 -13.63
N ARG A 130 -1.51 -8.98 -13.83
CA ARG A 130 -1.44 -8.36 -15.16
C ARG A 130 -0.18 -8.75 -15.91
N TYR A 131 0.94 -8.88 -15.21
CA TYR A 131 2.22 -9.25 -15.82
C TYR A 131 2.24 -10.72 -16.25
N THR A 132 1.72 -11.63 -15.42
CA THR A 132 1.81 -13.08 -15.65
C THR A 132 0.59 -13.69 -16.32
N GLN A 133 -0.51 -12.94 -16.46
CA GLN A 133 -1.82 -13.42 -16.94
C GLN A 133 -2.36 -14.63 -16.14
N LYS A 134 -2.00 -14.71 -14.87
CA LYS A 134 -2.43 -15.74 -13.89
C LYS A 134 -3.04 -15.05 -12.67
N PRO A 135 -3.77 -15.76 -11.77
CA PRO A 135 -4.23 -15.18 -10.52
C PRO A 135 -3.11 -14.46 -9.76
N GLY A 136 -3.36 -13.24 -9.29
CA GLY A 136 -2.36 -12.45 -8.58
C GLY A 136 -1.94 -13.12 -7.27
N SER A 137 -0.63 -13.21 -7.04
CA SER A 137 -0.03 -13.75 -5.81
C SER A 137 1.11 -12.85 -5.34
N TRP A 138 1.58 -13.06 -4.11
CA TRP A 138 2.77 -12.34 -3.61
C TRP A 138 4.01 -12.66 -4.46
N GLU A 139 4.21 -13.94 -4.78
CA GLU A 139 5.29 -14.41 -5.65
C GLU A 139 5.24 -13.74 -7.04
N ARG A 140 4.06 -13.70 -7.68
CA ARG A 140 3.90 -13.08 -9.00
C ARG A 140 4.05 -11.57 -8.95
N GLY A 141 3.61 -10.93 -7.86
CA GLY A 141 3.85 -9.51 -7.62
C GLY A 141 5.34 -9.21 -7.48
N SER A 142 6.06 -10.02 -6.71
CA SER A 142 7.51 -9.94 -6.52
C SER A 142 8.26 -10.06 -7.84
N LEU A 143 7.93 -11.10 -8.61
CA LEU A 143 8.47 -11.33 -9.94
C LEU A 143 8.22 -10.12 -10.84
N ALA A 144 6.96 -9.68 -10.94
CA ALA A 144 6.56 -8.62 -11.85
C ALA A 144 7.25 -7.29 -11.51
N VAL A 145 7.24 -6.86 -10.25
CA VAL A 145 7.89 -5.60 -9.83
C VAL A 145 9.40 -5.68 -10.07
N SER A 146 10.03 -6.81 -9.75
CA SER A 146 11.49 -6.97 -9.96
C SER A 146 11.87 -6.90 -11.44
N GLN A 147 11.10 -7.54 -12.33
CA GLN A 147 11.35 -7.45 -13.78
C GLN A 147 11.04 -6.06 -14.33
N ILE A 148 9.94 -5.43 -13.91
CA ILE A 148 9.61 -4.06 -14.33
C ILE A 148 10.73 -3.08 -13.93
N LEU A 149 11.24 -3.16 -12.71
CA LEU A 149 12.36 -2.33 -12.28
C LEU A 149 13.61 -2.60 -13.13
N LYS A 150 13.94 -3.87 -13.35
CA LYS A 150 15.11 -4.24 -14.15
C LYS A 150 15.01 -3.79 -15.61
N ASP A 151 13.84 -3.94 -16.23
CA ASP A 151 13.66 -3.76 -17.67
C ASP A 151 13.27 -2.33 -18.05
N GLN A 152 12.61 -1.61 -17.15
CA GLN A 152 12.02 -0.29 -17.45
C GLN A 152 12.68 0.85 -16.66
N SER A 153 13.58 0.56 -15.72
CA SER A 153 14.30 1.58 -14.96
C SER A 153 15.82 1.35 -15.01
N HIS A 154 16.57 2.29 -14.46
CA HIS A 154 18.02 2.15 -14.28
C HIS A 154 18.42 1.66 -12.88
N VAL A 155 17.46 1.12 -12.11
CA VAL A 155 17.70 0.64 -10.74
C VAL A 155 18.48 -0.65 -10.76
N HIS A 156 19.59 -0.70 -10.04
CA HIS A 156 20.38 -1.91 -9.85
C HIS A 156 19.66 -2.87 -8.90
N THR A 157 19.05 -3.94 -9.42
CA THR A 157 18.25 -4.86 -8.60
C THR A 157 19.04 -5.94 -7.85
N ASN A 158 20.38 -5.95 -7.94
CA ASN A 158 21.20 -6.96 -7.25
C ASN A 158 21.03 -6.87 -5.73
N GLY A 159 20.65 -7.97 -5.10
CA GLY A 159 20.41 -8.04 -3.65
C GLY A 159 19.11 -7.38 -3.17
N VAL A 160 18.30 -6.80 -4.08
CA VAL A 160 16.96 -6.32 -3.73
C VAL A 160 16.05 -7.52 -3.47
N LYS A 161 15.27 -7.46 -2.39
CA LYS A 161 14.19 -8.41 -2.10
C LYS A 161 12.88 -7.65 -1.94
N ILE A 162 11.93 -7.94 -2.82
CA ILE A 162 10.58 -7.38 -2.79
C ILE A 162 9.61 -8.52 -2.56
N LEU A 163 9.03 -8.62 -1.37
CA LEU A 163 8.15 -9.71 -0.96
C LEU A 163 6.69 -9.28 -0.87
N ASP A 164 6.46 -7.99 -0.67
CA ASP A 164 5.14 -7.36 -0.68
C ASP A 164 5.22 -5.93 -1.23
N GLY A 165 4.05 -5.31 -1.46
CA GLY A 165 3.96 -3.92 -1.91
C GLY A 165 3.94 -2.90 -0.77
N SER A 166 3.70 -3.33 0.48
CA SER A 166 3.48 -2.42 1.62
C SER A 166 4.73 -2.13 2.44
N GLY A 167 5.75 -2.98 2.36
CA GLY A 167 6.93 -2.91 3.24
C GLY A 167 6.67 -3.51 4.64
N LEU A 168 5.58 -4.27 4.83
CA LEU A 168 5.28 -4.92 6.11
C LEU A 168 6.17 -6.13 6.37
N SER A 169 6.61 -6.82 5.32
CA SER A 169 7.58 -7.89 5.46
C SER A 169 8.92 -7.31 5.95
N PRO A 170 9.44 -7.76 7.10
CA PRO A 170 10.76 -7.37 7.59
C PRO A 170 11.90 -7.95 6.74
N GLU A 171 11.58 -8.87 5.82
CA GLU A 171 12.52 -9.53 4.91
C GLU A 171 12.67 -8.79 3.56
N ASN A 172 11.88 -7.72 3.34
CA ASN A 172 12.15 -6.80 2.25
C ASN A 172 13.54 -6.18 2.40
N GLN A 173 14.29 -6.08 1.30
CA GLN A 173 15.66 -5.56 1.29
C GLN A 173 15.86 -4.62 0.10
N ALA A 174 16.37 -3.44 0.39
CA ALA A 174 16.89 -2.49 -0.60
C ALA A 174 17.94 -1.62 0.09
N THR A 175 18.94 -1.17 -0.65
CA THR A 175 19.91 -0.19 -0.15
C THR A 175 19.40 1.23 -0.35
N PRO A 176 19.93 2.22 0.40
CA PRO A 176 19.63 3.62 0.16
C PRO A 176 19.92 4.06 -1.29
N SER A 177 21.00 3.55 -1.90
CA SER A 177 21.36 3.86 -3.29
C SER A 177 20.32 3.32 -4.29
N GLN A 178 19.83 2.10 -4.10
CA GLN A 178 18.78 1.52 -4.96
C GLN A 178 17.46 2.29 -4.85
N MET A 179 17.10 2.73 -3.65
CA MET A 179 15.93 3.60 -3.46
C MET A 179 16.16 4.99 -4.07
N MET A 180 17.39 5.51 -4.03
CA MET A 180 17.75 6.77 -4.69
C MET A 180 17.58 6.67 -6.20
N GLU A 181 18.07 5.60 -6.82
CA GLU A 181 17.89 5.33 -8.25
C GLU A 181 16.40 5.24 -8.61
N ALA A 182 15.58 4.61 -7.76
CA ALA A 182 14.14 4.53 -8.01
C ALA A 182 13.45 5.91 -7.93
N LEU A 183 13.84 6.75 -6.96
CA LEU A 183 13.36 8.12 -6.86
C LEU A 183 13.81 8.97 -8.04
N ASP A 184 15.08 8.87 -8.44
CA ASP A 184 15.65 9.60 -9.56
C ASP A 184 14.97 9.23 -10.89
N PHE A 185 14.81 7.92 -11.14
CA PHE A 185 14.06 7.42 -12.28
C PHE A 185 12.64 7.99 -12.32
N ALA A 186 11.88 7.84 -11.23
CA ALA A 186 10.50 8.28 -11.18
C ALA A 186 10.36 9.81 -11.28
N TYR A 187 11.35 10.56 -10.77
CA TYR A 187 11.41 12.01 -10.89
C TYR A 187 11.66 12.46 -12.34
N HIS A 188 12.54 11.80 -13.09
CA HIS A 188 12.83 12.18 -14.47
C HIS A 188 11.86 11.56 -15.50
N HIS A 189 11.02 10.61 -15.10
CA HIS A 189 10.08 9.94 -15.99
C HIS A 189 8.80 10.77 -16.21
N ALA A 190 8.54 11.16 -17.47
CA ALA A 190 7.46 12.07 -17.86
C ALA A 190 6.06 11.69 -17.32
N LEU A 191 5.74 10.39 -17.29
CA LEU A 191 4.42 9.93 -16.80
C LEU A 191 4.35 9.75 -15.27
N LEU A 192 5.49 9.70 -14.56
CA LEU A 192 5.53 9.36 -13.13
C LEU A 192 5.78 10.58 -12.25
N HIS A 193 6.49 11.59 -12.75
CA HIS A 193 6.94 12.76 -12.00
C HIS A 193 5.82 13.41 -11.17
N ASP A 194 4.75 13.84 -11.83
CA ASP A 194 3.66 14.56 -11.17
C ASP A 194 2.94 13.68 -10.16
N THR A 195 2.67 12.42 -10.52
CA THR A 195 1.99 11.47 -9.63
C THR A 195 2.83 11.20 -8.38
N LEU A 196 4.15 11.04 -8.52
CA LEU A 196 5.07 10.87 -7.40
C LEU A 196 5.03 12.08 -6.46
N LEU A 197 5.33 13.27 -6.98
CA LEU A 197 5.47 14.47 -6.15
C LEU A 197 4.18 14.86 -5.44
N THR A 198 3.03 14.70 -6.10
CA THR A 198 1.71 15.02 -5.52
C THR A 198 1.25 14.00 -4.48
N SER A 199 1.70 12.74 -4.61
CA SER A 199 1.29 11.64 -3.73
C SER A 199 2.15 11.51 -2.47
N LEU A 200 3.38 12.02 -2.47
CA LEU A 200 4.23 12.01 -1.28
C LEU A 200 3.70 12.96 -0.19
N PRO A 201 3.62 12.54 1.10
CA PRO A 201 3.32 13.41 2.22
C PRO A 201 4.17 14.68 2.24
N ILE A 202 3.57 15.81 2.64
CA ILE A 202 4.22 17.12 2.72
C ILE A 202 4.47 17.49 4.18
N SER A 203 5.71 17.90 4.52
CA SER A 203 6.08 18.33 5.88
C SER A 203 5.16 19.41 6.43
N GLY A 204 4.63 19.20 7.63
CA GLY A 204 3.77 20.15 8.34
C GLY A 204 2.35 20.32 7.76
N VAL A 205 1.99 19.57 6.71
CA VAL A 205 0.73 19.80 5.96
C VAL A 205 -0.17 18.58 5.98
N ASP A 206 0.30 17.43 5.48
CA ASP A 206 -0.56 16.28 5.24
C ASP A 206 0.12 14.93 5.43
N GLY A 207 -0.70 13.88 5.32
CA GLY A 207 -0.26 12.50 5.41
C GLY A 207 0.50 12.20 6.71
N THR A 208 1.48 11.31 6.61
CA THR A 208 2.32 10.90 7.73
C THR A 208 3.35 11.95 8.18
N LEU A 209 3.46 13.08 7.46
CA LEU A 209 4.34 14.21 7.81
C LEU A 209 3.59 15.43 8.35
N LYS A 210 2.25 15.37 8.48
CA LYS A 210 1.40 16.48 8.95
C LYS A 210 1.89 17.17 10.22
N HIS A 211 2.46 16.40 11.15
CA HIS A 211 2.94 16.88 12.45
C HIS A 211 4.47 16.80 12.59
N ARG A 212 5.20 16.73 11.47
CA ARG A 212 6.67 16.65 11.43
C ARG A 212 7.24 17.86 10.71
N MET A 213 8.41 18.30 11.16
CA MET A 213 9.22 19.34 10.49
C MET A 213 8.50 20.69 10.27
N TYR A 214 7.69 21.16 11.23
CA TYR A 214 7.01 22.46 11.15
C TYR A 214 7.92 23.66 10.79
N PRO A 215 9.16 23.79 11.32
CA PRO A 215 10.05 24.89 10.95
C PRO A 215 10.43 24.96 9.46
N ILE A 216 10.23 23.86 8.73
CA ILE A 216 10.44 23.75 7.28
C ILE A 216 9.20 23.18 6.57
N ALA A 217 8.01 23.55 7.04
CA ALA A 217 6.75 23.14 6.42
C ALA A 217 6.78 23.42 4.90
N HIS A 218 6.10 22.55 4.13
CA HIS A 218 6.05 22.57 2.66
C HIS A 218 7.35 22.21 1.92
N LYS A 219 8.52 22.25 2.58
CA LYS A 219 9.81 22.02 1.91
C LYS A 219 10.17 20.56 1.68
N VAL A 220 9.51 19.62 2.36
CA VAL A 220 9.81 18.19 2.23
C VAL A 220 8.59 17.45 1.70
N ARG A 221 8.81 16.66 0.65
CA ARG A 221 7.86 15.69 0.09
C ARG A 221 8.47 14.31 0.23
N ALA A 222 8.01 13.51 1.19
CA ALA A 222 8.67 12.23 1.47
C ALA A 222 7.74 11.16 2.03
N LYS A 223 8.04 9.91 1.69
CA LYS A 223 7.37 8.73 2.22
C LYS A 223 8.07 8.26 3.48
N THR A 224 7.27 8.06 4.54
CA THR A 224 7.74 7.46 5.80
C THR A 224 7.66 5.94 5.76
N GLY A 225 8.60 5.26 6.40
CA GLY A 225 8.56 3.84 6.74
C GLY A 225 8.69 3.64 8.26
N THR A 226 7.92 2.72 8.84
CA THR A 226 8.05 2.38 10.26
C THR A 226 7.57 0.95 10.51
N ILE A 227 8.49 0.09 10.94
CA ILE A 227 8.18 -1.21 11.55
C ILE A 227 9.02 -1.37 12.82
N ALA A 228 8.85 -2.46 13.56
CA ALA A 228 9.63 -2.67 14.79
C ALA A 228 11.14 -2.72 14.48
N GLY A 229 11.90 -1.80 15.08
CA GLY A 229 13.35 -1.67 14.90
C GLY A 229 13.80 -0.98 13.60
N VAL A 230 12.87 -0.39 12.84
CA VAL A 230 13.16 0.27 11.56
C VAL A 230 12.37 1.59 11.43
N VAL A 231 13.06 2.65 11.03
CA VAL A 231 12.46 3.86 10.47
C VAL A 231 13.15 4.21 9.17
N ALA A 232 12.39 4.78 8.25
CA ALA A 232 12.94 5.29 7.00
C ALA A 232 12.17 6.54 6.54
N LEU A 233 12.87 7.41 5.82
CA LEU A 233 12.31 8.57 5.14
C LEU A 233 12.99 8.74 3.79
N ALA A 234 12.20 8.71 2.71
CA ALA A 234 12.71 8.82 1.35
C ALA A 234 11.85 9.77 0.52
N GLY A 235 12.48 10.68 -0.23
CA GLY A 235 11.77 11.65 -1.06
C GLY A 235 12.64 12.84 -1.43
N PHE A 236 12.03 14.03 -1.45
CA PHE A 236 12.65 15.26 -1.93
C PHE A 236 12.58 16.37 -0.88
N VAL A 237 13.60 17.20 -0.83
CA VAL A 237 13.67 18.42 -0.02
C VAL A 237 14.10 19.60 -0.87
N GLU A 238 13.45 20.73 -0.69
CA GLU A 238 13.83 22.00 -1.33
C GLU A 238 15.07 22.59 -0.65
N SER A 239 16.16 22.76 -1.41
CA SER A 239 17.41 23.37 -0.96
C SER A 239 17.29 24.89 -0.77
N LYS A 240 18.36 25.53 -0.30
CA LYS A 240 18.39 26.99 -0.14
C LYS A 240 18.27 27.71 -1.49
N ASN A 241 18.75 27.10 -2.56
CA ASN A 241 18.66 27.63 -3.93
C ASN A 241 17.36 27.22 -4.66
N LYS A 242 16.36 26.67 -3.94
CA LYS A 242 15.09 26.18 -4.52
C LYS A 242 15.24 24.96 -5.45
N GLU A 243 16.39 24.29 -5.40
CA GLU A 243 16.60 23.03 -6.11
C GLU A 243 16.01 21.86 -5.32
N PRO A 244 15.32 20.91 -5.97
CA PRO A 244 14.90 19.68 -5.32
C PRO A 244 16.12 18.76 -5.12
N LEU A 245 16.35 18.34 -3.89
CA LEU A 245 17.34 17.34 -3.53
C LEU A 245 16.63 16.05 -3.18
N ALA A 246 16.90 14.97 -3.91
CA ALA A 246 16.48 13.64 -3.51
C ALA A 246 17.28 13.18 -2.28
N PHE A 247 16.63 12.51 -1.34
CA PHE A 247 17.27 11.95 -0.16
C PHE A 247 16.64 10.61 0.24
N VAL A 248 17.46 9.75 0.83
CA VAL A 248 17.03 8.46 1.39
C VAL A 248 17.71 8.27 2.73
N ILE A 249 16.91 8.05 3.78
CA ILE A 249 17.36 7.76 5.13
C ILE A 249 16.75 6.42 5.53
N MET A 250 17.58 5.45 5.91
CA MET A 250 17.15 4.14 6.40
C MET A 250 17.91 3.81 7.68
N ILE A 251 17.19 3.61 8.78
CA ILE A 251 17.77 3.32 10.09
C ILE A 251 17.19 1.99 10.60
N ASN A 252 18.03 0.96 10.62
CA ASN A 252 17.66 -0.40 10.98
C ASN A 252 18.29 -0.84 12.31
N GLY A 253 17.72 -1.87 12.93
CA GLY A 253 18.33 -2.61 14.04
C GLY A 253 18.30 -1.89 15.39
N TYR A 254 17.57 -0.78 15.50
CA TYR A 254 17.48 -0.09 16.79
C TYR A 254 16.56 -0.81 17.79
N LYS A 255 16.84 -0.59 19.08
CA LYS A 255 16.02 -1.08 20.19
C LYS A 255 15.23 0.06 20.81
N GLY A 256 14.04 -0.24 21.32
CA GLY A 256 13.17 0.72 22.02
C GLY A 256 12.29 1.58 21.11
N GLY A 257 11.88 2.74 21.63
CA GLY A 257 10.99 3.68 20.94
C GLY A 257 11.62 4.30 19.68
N ASN A 258 10.78 4.63 18.70
CA ASN A 258 11.21 5.16 17.41
C ASN A 258 11.38 6.68 17.36
N THR A 259 10.91 7.42 18.38
CA THR A 259 10.85 8.88 18.39
C THR A 259 12.20 9.52 18.10
N ARG A 260 13.27 9.12 18.79
CA ARG A 260 14.61 9.69 18.59
C ARG A 260 15.14 9.52 17.16
N TYR A 261 14.78 8.42 16.50
CA TYR A 261 15.22 8.12 15.15
C TYR A 261 14.42 8.89 14.11
N LYS A 262 13.12 9.09 14.35
CA LYS A 262 12.30 10.02 13.54
C LYS A 262 12.76 11.47 13.70
N THR A 263 13.17 11.87 14.91
CA THR A 263 13.79 13.19 15.14
C THR A 263 15.11 13.32 14.35
N LEU A 264 15.91 12.25 14.27
CA LEU A 264 17.13 12.25 13.45
C LEU A 264 16.82 12.39 11.96
N GLU A 265 15.82 11.67 11.43
CA GLU A 265 15.33 11.85 10.05
C GLU A 265 14.95 13.33 9.79
N ASP A 266 14.20 13.94 10.71
CA ASP A 266 13.77 15.35 10.61
C ASP A 266 14.97 16.30 10.63
N GLN A 267 15.95 16.06 11.49
CA GLN A 267 17.17 16.87 11.59
C GLN A 267 18.01 16.81 10.32
N ILE A 268 18.16 15.63 9.73
CA ILE A 268 18.87 15.46 8.46
C ILE A 268 18.13 16.21 7.35
N ALA A 269 16.81 16.02 7.23
CA ALA A 269 16.00 16.72 6.24
C ALA A 269 16.07 18.26 6.40
N MET A 270 16.05 18.76 7.64
CA MET A 270 16.25 20.18 7.93
C MET A 270 17.64 20.69 7.52
N ALA A 271 18.70 19.90 7.76
CA ALA A 271 20.05 20.27 7.33
C ALA A 271 20.15 20.42 5.81
N LEU A 272 19.50 19.53 5.05
CA LEU A 272 19.50 19.56 3.58
C LEU A 272 18.87 20.85 3.01
N THR A 273 17.91 21.48 3.71
CA THR A 273 17.35 22.78 3.28
C THR A 273 18.37 23.91 3.24
N ARG A 274 19.53 23.74 3.88
CA ARG A 274 20.62 24.72 3.92
C ARG A 274 21.65 24.51 2.81
N TYR A 275 21.60 23.38 2.10
CA TYR A 275 22.52 23.07 1.01
C TYR A 275 22.45 24.11 -0.09
N GLN A 276 23.62 24.46 -0.62
CA GLN A 276 23.81 25.32 -1.78
C GLN A 276 24.80 24.66 -2.73
N ARG A 277 24.45 24.59 -4.01
CA ARG A 277 25.39 24.22 -5.06
C ARG A 277 26.40 25.39 -5.18
N THR A 278 27.67 25.09 -4.96
CA THR A 278 28.79 26.02 -5.15
C THR A 278 29.09 26.23 -6.61
#